data_AF-A0AB73AJJ7-F1
#
_entry.id   AF-A0AB73AJJ7-F1
#
_cell.length_a   1.000
_cell.length_b   1.000
_cell.length_c   1.000
_cell.angle_alpha   90.00
_cell.angle_beta   90.00
_cell.angle_gamma   90.00
#
_symmetry.space_group_name_H-M   'P 1'
#
loop_
_entity.id
_entity.type
_entity.pdbx_description
1 polymer ?
#
loop_
_entity_poly.entity_id
_entity_poly.type
_entity_poly.pdbx_seq_one_letter_code
_entity_poly.pdbx_strand_id
1 'polypeptide(L)'
;MDIEKIIFNIANYGAHTWVRYWVQEEISGLTLPGEYIAIRGSFLADNLLTEIFEAGFEIKTICSKKIDADTYCDVLLMRKLK
;
A
#
# COMPACT_ATOMS: atom_id res chain seq x y z
N MET A 1 -7.99 -2.00 14.87
CA MET A 1 -6.82 -2.24 14.00
C MET A 1 -6.25 -0.88 13.67
N ASP A 2 -4.96 -0.68 13.95
CA ASP A 2 -4.32 0.62 13.95
C ASP A 2 -3.64 0.83 12.59
N ILE A 3 -4.31 1.57 11.70
CA ILE A 3 -3.83 1.82 10.33
C ILE A 3 -2.57 2.69 10.37
N GLU A 4 -2.48 3.57 11.36
CA GLU A 4 -1.35 4.42 11.64
C GLU A 4 -0.10 3.56 11.91
N LYS A 5 -0.23 2.51 12.73
CA LYS A 5 0.87 1.55 12.96
C LYS A 5 1.36 0.88 11.68
N ILE A 6 0.45 0.42 10.82
CA ILE A 6 0.82 -0.20 9.53
C ILE A 6 1.56 0.81 8.65
N ILE A 7 1.06 2.03 8.55
CA ILE A 7 1.70 3.12 7.79
C ILE A 7 3.10 3.41 8.34
N PHE A 8 3.27 3.50 9.65
CA PHE A 8 4.56 3.73 10.29
C PHE A 8 5.54 2.58 10.03
N ASN A 9 5.09 1.33 10.12
CA ASN A 9 5.93 0.17 9.83
C ASN A 9 6.40 0.15 8.36
N ILE A 10 5.54 0.52 7.41
CA ILE A 10 5.92 0.67 6.00
C ILE A 10 6.95 1.79 5.83
N ALA A 11 6.68 2.97 6.40
CA ALA A 11 7.55 4.14 6.27
C ALA A 11 8.94 3.91 6.92
N ASN A 12 8.99 3.17 8.03
CA ASN A 12 10.23 2.88 8.74
C ASN A 12 11.05 1.74 8.10
N TYR A 13 10.52 1.08 7.07
CA TYR A 13 11.16 -0.08 6.48
C TYR A 13 12.42 0.26 5.67
N GLY A 14 12.50 1.47 5.09
CA GLY A 14 13.69 1.90 4.37
C GLY A 14 13.65 3.37 3.97
N ALA A 15 14.83 3.98 3.83
CA ALA A 15 14.98 5.42 3.52
C ALA A 15 14.37 5.85 2.17
N HIS A 16 14.11 4.90 1.26
CA HIS A 16 13.50 5.13 -0.05
C HIS A 16 12.10 4.51 -0.17
N THR A 17 11.47 4.18 0.95
CA THR A 17 10.08 3.67 0.97
C THR A 17 9.11 4.83 1.10
N TRP A 18 8.17 4.91 0.17
CA TRP A 18 7.06 5.85 0.20
C TRP A 18 5.76 5.10 0.44
N VAL A 19 4.94 5.64 1.32
CA VAL A 19 3.59 5.15 1.60
C VAL A 19 2.59 6.27 1.46
N ARG A 20 1.48 5.99 0.79
CA ARG A 20 0.31 6.87 0.73
C ARG A 20 -0.90 6.07 1.17
N TYR A 21 -1.63 6.61 2.13
CA TYR A 21 -2.91 6.07 2.59
C TYR A 21 -4.04 7.03 2.25
N TRP A 22 -5.19 6.50 1.83
CA TRP A 22 -6.42 7.26 1.70
C TRP A 22 -7.64 6.36 1.82
N VAL A 23 -8.74 6.98 2.23
CA VAL A 23 -10.08 6.38 2.15
C VAL A 23 -10.76 6.97 0.92
N GLN A 24 -11.31 6.11 0.08
CA GLN A 24 -12.09 6.50 -1.08
C GLN A 24 -13.53 6.09 -0.87
N GLU A 25 -14.42 7.07 -0.86
CA GLU A 25 -15.86 6.85 -0.90
C GLU A 25 -16.32 6.61 -2.35
N GLU A 26 -17.54 6.09 -2.48
CA GLU A 26 -18.18 5.97 -3.78
C GLU A 26 -18.54 7.36 -4.31
N ILE A 27 -18.05 7.70 -5.50
CA ILE A 27 -18.40 8.89 -6.23
C ILE A 27 -19.24 8.45 -7.42
N SER A 28 -20.57 8.55 -7.26
CA SER A 28 -21.55 8.36 -8.34
C SER A 28 -21.33 7.08 -9.17
N GLY A 29 -20.98 5.96 -8.54
CA GLY A 29 -20.73 4.67 -9.21
C GLY A 29 -19.45 4.60 -10.06
N LEU A 30 -18.60 5.63 -10.04
CA LEU A 30 -17.37 5.70 -10.83
C LEU A 30 -16.12 5.21 -10.08
N THR A 31 -16.17 5.25 -8.75
CA THR A 31 -15.05 4.86 -7.89
C THR A 31 -15.39 3.62 -7.08
N LEU A 32 -14.41 2.75 -6.90
CA LEU A 32 -14.55 1.58 -6.04
C LEU A 32 -14.32 2.03 -4.58
N PRO A 33 -15.36 2.04 -3.72
CA PRO A 33 -15.20 2.43 -2.34
C PRO A 33 -14.26 1.46 -1.61
N GLY A 34 -13.35 2.01 -0.81
CA GLY A 34 -12.34 1.22 -0.12
C GLY A 34 -11.34 2.08 0.63
N GLU A 35 -10.59 1.43 1.49
CA GLU A 35 -9.36 1.99 2.05
C GLU A 35 -8.20 1.49 1.21
N TYR A 36 -7.28 2.39 0.87
CA TYR A 36 -6.19 2.14 -0.04
C TYR A 36 -4.85 2.47 0.58
N ILE A 37 -3.86 1.62 0.29
CA ILE A 37 -2.45 1.84 0.61
C ILE A 37 -1.67 1.71 -0.69
N ALA A 38 -0.97 2.76 -1.09
CA ALA A 38 0.02 2.70 -2.15
C ALA A 38 1.42 2.71 -1.53
N ILE A 39 2.24 1.75 -1.92
CA ILE A 39 3.62 1.60 -1.46
C ILE A 39 4.55 1.66 -2.67
N ARG A 40 5.60 2.47 -2.58
CA ARG A 40 6.73 2.43 -3.50
C ARG A 40 7.99 2.13 -2.70
N GLY A 41 8.70 1.08 -3.06
CA GLY A 41 9.96 0.73 -2.43
C GLY A 41 10.75 -0.26 -3.29
N SER A 42 12.04 -0.39 -3.02
CA SER A 42 12.89 -1.40 -3.68
C SER A 42 12.66 -2.82 -3.12
N PHE A 43 12.14 -2.91 -1.89
CA PHE A 43 11.90 -4.16 -1.19
C PHE A 43 10.72 -4.03 -0.21
N LEU A 44 9.94 -5.11 -0.07
CA LEU A 44 8.89 -5.26 0.94
C LEU A 44 9.13 -6.58 1.67
N ALA A 45 9.30 -6.53 3.00
CA ALA A 45 9.47 -7.75 3.79
C ALA A 45 8.18 -8.57 3.89
N ASP A 46 8.37 -9.86 4.13
CA ASP A 46 7.33 -10.85 4.40
C ASP A 46 6.49 -10.48 5.65
N ASN A 47 7.13 -10.04 6.74
CA ASN A 47 6.45 -9.65 7.96
C ASN A 47 5.53 -8.44 7.76
N LEU A 48 5.97 -7.46 6.97
CA LEU A 48 5.20 -6.26 6.62
C LEU A 48 4.00 -6.62 5.74
N LEU A 49 4.22 -7.47 4.74
CA LEU A 49 3.13 -7.97 3.89
C LEU A 49 2.11 -8.78 4.69
N THR A 50 2.57 -9.60 5.63
CA THR A 50 1.71 -10.37 6.53
C THR A 50 0.83 -9.45 7.36
N GLU A 51 1.40 -8.42 8.00
CA GLU A 51 0.64 -7.44 8.79
C GLU A 51 -0.43 -6.72 7.94
N ILE A 52 -0.10 -6.36 6.69
CA ILE A 52 -1.03 -5.73 5.75
C ILE A 52 -2.18 -6.68 5.38
N PHE A 53 -1.89 -7.96 5.11
CA PHE A 53 -2.90 -8.95 4.75
C PHE A 53 -3.80 -9.35 5.92
N GLU A 54 -3.22 -9.52 7.12
CA GLU A 54 -3.99 -9.69 8.36
C GLU A 54 -4.91 -8.49 8.61
N ALA A 55 -4.51 -7.32 8.12
CA ALA A 55 -5.34 -6.12 8.14
C ALA A 55 -6.45 -6.06 7.08
N GLY A 56 -6.64 -7.14 6.33
CA GLY A 56 -7.71 -7.31 5.35
C GLY A 56 -7.46 -6.59 4.02
N PHE A 57 -6.26 -6.03 3.82
CA PHE A 57 -5.89 -5.46 2.53
C PHE A 57 -5.52 -6.56 1.55
N GLU A 58 -5.96 -6.40 0.30
CA GLU A 58 -5.62 -7.27 -0.81
C GLU A 58 -4.80 -6.50 -1.83
N ILE A 59 -3.87 -7.19 -2.50
CA ILE A 59 -3.14 -6.60 -3.62
C ILE A 59 -4.11 -6.34 -4.77
N LYS A 60 -4.17 -5.09 -5.22
CA LYS A 60 -4.86 -4.70 -6.45
C LYS A 60 -3.92 -4.69 -7.64
N THR A 61 -2.74 -4.10 -7.50
CA THR A 61 -1.75 -4.06 -8.57
C THR A 61 -0.33 -4.11 -8.01
N ILE A 62 0.57 -4.69 -8.82
CA ILE A 62 2.02 -4.69 -8.61
C ILE A 62 2.65 -4.25 -9.92
N CYS A 63 3.53 -3.27 -9.89
CA CYS A 63 4.24 -2.80 -11.06
C CYS A 63 5.69 -2.45 -10.73
N SER A 64 6.63 -3.17 -11.35
CA SER A 64 8.04 -2.79 -11.30
C SER A 64 8.27 -1.51 -12.11
N LYS A 65 8.98 -0.54 -11.54
CA LYS A 65 9.41 0.69 -12.18
C LYS A 65 10.93 0.78 -12.13
N LYS A 66 11.53 1.15 -13.26
CA LYS A 66 12.93 1.59 -13.31
C LYS A 66 12.94 3.08 -13.60
N ILE A 67 13.58 3.85 -12.72
CA ILE A 67 13.77 5.29 -12.87
C ILE A 67 15.29 5.50 -12.79
N ASP A 68 15.90 5.82 -13.93
CA ASP A 68 17.35 5.92 -14.07
C ASP A 68 18.10 4.66 -13.59
N ALA A 69 18.94 4.80 -12.56
CA ALA A 69 19.70 3.71 -11.96
C ALA A 69 18.87 2.90 -10.94
N ASP A 70 17.74 3.44 -10.48
CA ASP A 70 16.97 2.86 -9.40
C ASP A 70 15.86 1.95 -9.90
N THR A 71 15.61 0.88 -9.15
CA THR A 71 14.50 -0.05 -9.40
C THR A 71 13.60 -0.10 -8.17
N TYR A 72 12.31 0.11 -8.40
CA TYR A 72 11.28 0.14 -7.38
C TYR A 72 10.11 -0.76 -7.79
N CYS A 73 9.29 -1.11 -6.82
CA CYS A 73 8.00 -1.74 -7.03
C CYS A 73 6.90 -0.84 -6.48
N ASP A 74 5.95 -0.49 -7.33
CA ASP A 74 4.69 0.15 -6.94
C ASP A 74 3.69 -0.96 -6.61
N VAL A 75 3.18 -0.96 -5.38
CA VAL A 75 2.17 -1.90 -4.91
C VAL A 75 0.95 -1.10 -4.45
N LEU A 76 -0.19 -1.39 -5.07
CA LEU A 76 -1.48 -0.85 -4.63
C LEU A 76 -2.23 -1.95 -3.88
N LEU A 77 -2.64 -1.64 -2.66
CA LEU A 77 -3.41 -2.50 -1.78
C LEU A 77 -4.74 -1.83 -1.49
N MET A 78 -5.80 -2.63 -1.34
CA MET A 78 -7.11 -2.13 -0.95
C MET A 78 -7.86 -3.12 -0.08
N ARG A 79 -8.61 -2.60 0.89
CA ARG A 79 -9.69 -3.33 1.57
C ARG A 79 -11.02 -2.61 1.37
N LYS A 80 -12.10 -3.38 1.33
CA LYS A 80 -13.46 -2.81 1.22
C LYS A 80 -13.82 -2.07 2.50
N LEU A 81 -14.57 -0.97 2.35
CA LEU A 81 -15.24 -0.35 3.49
C LEU A 81 -16.26 -1.32 4.08
N LYS A 82 -16.36 -1.36 5.41
CA LYS A 82 -17.35 -2.17 6.14
C LYS A 82 -18.72 -1.50 6.13
#